data_AF-A0A7S4ARZ1-F1
#
_entry.id   AF-A0A7S4ARZ1-F1
#
_cell.length_a   1.000
_cell.length_b   1.000
_cell.length_c   1.000
_cell.angle_alpha   90.00
_cell.angle_beta   90.00
_cell.angle_gamma   90.00
#
_symmetry.space_group_name_H-M   'P 1'
#
loop_
_entity.id
_entity.type
_entity.pdbx_description
1 polymer ?
#
loop_
_entity_poly.entity_id
_entity_poly.type
_entity_poly.pdbx_seq_one_letter_code
_entity_poly.pdbx_strand_id
1 'polypeptide(L)'
;MMYSAPPAYRPPTIPWTDEWPAERTFPDPLTIELAREHLVKAFRQVPCLWTPNAGNHGYAWMVERKANWSARDGLHADRPVIPPVRPIRPPVGCSMLLRARYDQDYTTWMDYSHMMRKGIAKLLTWFGRTVFEPLHVRRHLPSHLTPRELLDYLTEIYAPEELHRRHIIKVKTMVESIYDPNQPVEEYLATLQQAKDNAILLNIAYTVTQLMYYAMTQFKNQLTHE
;
A
#
# COMPACT_ATOMS: atom_id res chain seq x y z
N MET A 1 32.87 0.78 35.22
CA MET A 1 31.48 1.27 34.99
C MET A 1 30.64 0.08 34.55
N MET A 2 29.64 -0.31 35.36
CA MET A 2 28.65 -1.31 34.96
C MET A 2 27.68 -0.67 33.96
N TYR A 3 27.62 -1.18 32.74
CA TYR A 3 26.64 -0.71 31.77
C TYR A 3 25.29 -1.38 32.01
N SER A 4 24.27 -0.56 32.24
CA SER A 4 22.87 -0.95 32.18
C SER A 4 22.59 -1.59 30.82
N ALA A 5 21.85 -2.70 30.80
CA ALA A 5 21.41 -3.31 29.55
C ALA A 5 20.73 -2.24 28.66
N PRO A 6 20.95 -2.26 27.33
CA PRO A 6 20.26 -1.35 26.45
C PRO A 6 18.75 -1.48 26.68
N PRO A 7 18.00 -0.35 26.66
CA PRO A 7 16.56 -0.38 26.87
C PRO A 7 15.93 -1.40 25.94
N ALA A 8 14.99 -2.19 26.46
CA ALA A 8 14.28 -3.17 25.66
C ALA A 8 13.71 -2.49 24.41
N TYR A 9 14.05 -3.04 23.25
CA TYR A 9 13.56 -2.53 21.96
C TYR A 9 12.03 -2.43 22.00
N ARG A 10 11.51 -1.23 21.70
CA ARG A 10 10.07 -0.95 21.59
C ARG A 10 9.74 -0.78 20.11
N PRO A 11 8.95 -1.68 19.52
CA PRO A 11 8.57 -1.57 18.12
C PRO A 11 7.77 -0.27 17.86
N PRO A 12 7.91 0.35 16.68
CA PRO A 12 7.10 1.49 16.29
C PRO A 12 5.62 1.11 16.23
N THR A 13 4.76 2.02 16.68
CA THR A 13 3.31 1.84 16.63
C THR A 13 2.78 2.36 15.30
N ILE A 14 1.97 1.55 14.62
CA ILE A 14 1.33 1.94 13.37
C ILE A 14 -0.11 2.36 13.70
N PRO A 15 -0.53 3.58 13.37
CA PRO A 15 -1.90 4.05 13.55
C PRO A 15 -2.81 3.43 12.49
N TRP A 16 -3.09 2.14 12.61
CA TRP A 16 -4.12 1.51 11.79
C TRP A 16 -5.47 2.11 12.19
N THR A 17 -6.18 2.74 11.26
CA THR A 17 -7.62 2.95 11.42
C THR A 17 -8.28 1.57 11.37
N ASP A 18 -9.12 1.25 12.36
CA ASP A 18 -9.73 -0.09 12.53
C ASP A 18 -10.69 -0.51 11.38
N GLU A 19 -10.96 0.38 10.43
CA GLU A 19 -11.79 0.16 9.26
C GLU A 19 -11.04 -0.56 8.12
N TRP A 20 -10.55 -1.78 8.38
CA TRP A 20 -10.19 -2.69 7.29
C TRP A 20 -11.43 -3.56 7.02
N PRO A 21 -11.90 -3.69 5.77
CA PRO A 21 -13.06 -4.52 5.48
C PRO A 21 -12.79 -5.96 5.93
N ALA A 22 -13.81 -6.63 6.48
CA ALA A 22 -13.69 -7.99 7.00
C ALA A 22 -13.26 -8.99 5.90
N GLU A 23 -12.56 -10.05 6.33
CA GLU A 23 -11.82 -11.16 5.67
C GLU A 23 -12.42 -11.87 4.43
N ARG A 24 -13.26 -11.23 3.61
CA ARG A 24 -14.10 -11.92 2.61
C ARG A 24 -14.02 -11.39 1.18
N THR A 25 -13.14 -10.45 0.89
CA THR A 25 -12.96 -10.01 -0.49
C THR A 25 -12.05 -10.98 -1.23
N PHE A 26 -12.61 -11.66 -2.24
CA PHE A 26 -11.81 -12.39 -3.22
C PHE A 26 -10.87 -11.37 -3.90
N PRO A 27 -9.58 -11.68 -4.08
CA PRO A 27 -8.67 -10.71 -4.68
C PRO A 27 -9.14 -10.37 -6.11
N ASP A 28 -9.24 -9.07 -6.38
CA ASP A 28 -9.53 -8.50 -7.68
C ASP A 28 -8.68 -7.23 -7.87
N PRO A 29 -8.59 -6.68 -9.09
CA PRO A 29 -7.72 -5.54 -9.35
C PRO A 29 -7.95 -4.34 -8.42
N LEU A 30 -9.21 -4.08 -8.04
CA LEU A 30 -9.57 -2.94 -7.20
C LEU A 30 -9.22 -3.20 -5.74
N THR A 31 -9.57 -4.37 -5.22
CA THR A 31 -9.30 -4.71 -3.81
C THR A 31 -7.80 -4.83 -3.53
N ILE A 32 -7.01 -5.29 -4.51
CA ILE A 32 -5.54 -5.33 -4.42
C ILE A 32 -4.95 -3.92 -4.34
N GLU A 33 -5.38 -3.00 -5.21
CA GLU A 33 -4.88 -1.61 -5.17
C GLU A 33 -5.37 -0.86 -3.94
N LEU A 34 -6.60 -1.11 -3.48
CA LEU A 34 -7.11 -0.55 -2.24
C LEU A 34 -6.26 -1.00 -1.04
N ALA A 35 -5.96 -2.30 -0.93
CA ALA A 35 -5.07 -2.82 0.12
C ALA A 35 -3.68 -2.18 0.06
N ARG A 36 -3.15 -1.96 -1.17
CA ARG A 36 -1.88 -1.26 -1.39
C ARG A 36 -1.95 0.17 -0.85
N GLU A 37 -2.98 0.94 -1.20
CA GLU A 37 -3.13 2.33 -0.74
C GLU A 37 -3.26 2.44 0.78
N HIS A 38 -4.06 1.58 1.42
CA HIS A 38 -4.20 1.57 2.87
C HIS A 38 -2.87 1.30 3.59
N LEU A 39 -2.12 0.29 3.13
CA LEU A 39 -0.79 -0.01 3.66
C LEU A 39 0.17 1.16 3.47
N VAL A 40 0.17 1.77 2.29
CA VAL A 40 1.02 2.92 1.97
C VAL A 40 0.71 4.09 2.88
N LYS A 41 -0.56 4.45 3.04
CA LYS A 41 -1.00 5.54 3.92
C LYS A 41 -0.58 5.30 5.36
N ALA A 42 -0.78 4.08 5.87
CA ALA A 42 -0.39 3.72 7.23
C ALA A 42 1.14 3.77 7.44
N PHE A 43 1.90 3.26 6.48
CA PHE A 43 3.36 3.23 6.57
C PHE A 43 4.02 4.60 6.40
N ARG A 44 3.39 5.55 5.67
CA ARG A 44 3.85 6.95 5.60
C ARG A 44 3.77 7.67 6.94
N GLN A 45 2.82 7.29 7.80
CA GLN A 45 2.64 7.92 9.11
C GLN A 45 3.70 7.50 10.14
N VAL A 46 4.42 6.41 9.85
CA VAL A 46 5.50 5.93 10.72
C VAL A 46 6.83 6.47 10.20
N PRO A 47 7.48 7.39 10.93
CA PRO A 47 8.77 7.92 10.50
C PRO A 47 9.80 6.80 10.45
N CYS A 48 10.56 6.75 9.36
CA CYS A 48 11.70 5.87 9.29
C CYS A 48 12.89 6.58 9.96
N LEU A 49 13.06 6.33 11.25
CA LEU A 49 13.98 7.09 12.09
C LEU A 49 15.47 6.92 11.69
N TRP A 50 15.83 5.85 10.96
CA TRP A 50 17.23 5.41 10.90
C TRP A 50 17.73 4.90 9.54
N THR A 51 16.97 5.00 8.43
CA THR A 51 17.56 4.79 7.08
C THR A 51 17.81 6.13 6.39
N PRO A 52 19.08 6.54 6.20
CA PRO A 52 19.43 7.76 5.46
C PRO A 52 18.89 7.78 4.03
N ASN A 53 18.59 6.60 3.46
CA ASN A 53 18.19 6.43 2.06
C ASN A 53 16.67 6.30 1.85
N ALA A 54 15.85 6.27 2.91
CA ALA A 54 14.39 6.22 2.76
C ALA A 54 13.75 7.62 2.60
N GLY A 55 14.52 8.68 2.85
CA GLY A 55 14.05 10.07 2.79
C GLY A 55 12.80 10.31 3.65
N ASN A 56 11.95 11.24 3.22
CA ASN A 56 10.67 11.58 3.88
C ASN A 56 9.57 10.53 3.68
N HIS A 57 9.87 9.42 2.98
CA HIS A 57 8.85 8.50 2.48
C HIS A 57 8.67 7.25 3.37
N GLY A 58 9.39 7.16 4.49
CA GLY A 58 9.08 6.24 5.59
C GLY A 58 9.18 4.77 5.19
N TYR A 59 8.29 3.95 5.76
CA TYR A 59 8.17 2.51 5.45
C TYR A 59 7.34 2.22 4.17
N ALA A 60 6.80 3.26 3.52
CA ALA A 60 5.88 3.09 2.39
C ALA A 60 6.51 2.39 1.18
N TRP A 61 7.83 2.48 1.02
CA TRP A 61 8.55 1.76 -0.04
C TRP A 61 8.40 0.24 0.03
N MET A 62 8.10 -0.35 1.19
CA MET A 62 7.88 -1.81 1.29
C MET A 62 6.62 -2.28 0.56
N VAL A 63 5.80 -1.34 0.07
CA VAL A 63 4.44 -1.60 -0.44
C VAL A 63 4.20 -0.91 -1.78
N GLU A 64 4.67 0.34 -1.95
CA GLU A 64 4.43 1.10 -3.18
C GLU A 64 5.00 0.41 -4.42
N ARG A 65 4.35 0.57 -5.58
CA ARG A 65 4.90 0.10 -6.85
C ARG A 65 6.26 0.75 -7.13
N LYS A 66 7.17 0.00 -7.76
CA LYS A 66 8.51 0.51 -8.11
C LYS A 66 8.45 1.79 -8.96
N ALA A 67 7.55 1.83 -9.96
CA ALA A 67 7.36 3.00 -10.80
C ALA A 67 6.91 4.25 -10.02
N ASN A 68 5.95 4.10 -9.11
CA ASN A 68 5.44 5.21 -8.29
C ASN A 68 6.52 5.72 -7.32
N TRP A 69 7.34 4.82 -6.78
CA TRP A 69 8.47 5.19 -5.95
C TRP A 69 9.54 5.96 -6.75
N SER A 70 9.88 5.48 -7.95
CA SER A 70 10.85 6.11 -8.85
C SER A 70 10.42 7.50 -9.33
N ALA A 71 9.12 7.78 -9.40
CA ALA A 71 8.58 9.07 -9.85
C ALA A 71 8.54 10.15 -8.75
N ARG A 72 8.96 9.85 -7.52
CA ARG A 72 8.96 10.83 -6.42
C ARG A 72 10.12 11.79 -6.53
N ASP A 73 9.81 13.09 -6.40
CA ASP A 73 10.79 14.17 -6.49
C ASP A 73 12.01 13.95 -5.58
N GLY A 74 13.19 14.06 -6.19
CA GLY A 74 14.41 14.46 -5.49
C GLY A 74 15.49 13.43 -5.19
N LEU A 75 15.33 12.11 -5.38
CA LEU A 75 16.33 11.18 -4.78
C LEU A 75 16.77 9.87 -5.48
N HIS A 76 16.10 9.32 -6.51
CA HIS A 76 16.21 7.85 -6.68
C HIS A 76 16.38 7.24 -8.08
N ALA A 77 16.70 8.00 -9.14
CA ALA A 77 17.18 7.35 -10.37
C ALA A 77 18.45 6.51 -10.12
N ASP A 78 19.32 7.00 -9.21
CA ASP A 78 20.67 6.45 -9.02
C ASP A 78 20.92 5.83 -7.62
N ARG A 79 19.91 5.81 -6.74
CA ARG A 79 20.05 5.30 -5.36
C ARG A 79 18.93 4.31 -5.01
N PRO A 80 19.14 3.01 -5.24
CA PRO A 80 18.16 1.99 -4.84
C PRO A 80 18.00 1.97 -3.32
N VAL A 81 16.77 1.79 -2.85
CA VAL A 81 16.50 1.50 -1.44
C VAL A 81 16.96 0.07 -1.17
N ILE A 82 17.94 -0.08 -0.29
CA ILE A 82 18.49 -1.38 0.10
C ILE A 82 17.89 -1.76 1.47
N PRO A 83 17.16 -2.88 1.59
CA PRO A 83 16.69 -3.38 2.87
C PRO A 83 17.87 -3.62 3.85
N PRO A 84 17.75 -3.26 5.13
CA PRO A 84 18.79 -3.55 6.11
C PRO A 84 18.92 -5.06 6.31
N VAL A 85 20.15 -5.55 6.39
CA VAL A 85 20.47 -6.95 6.71
C VAL A 85 20.74 -7.09 8.20
N ARG A 86 20.44 -8.26 8.77
CA ARG A 86 20.75 -8.54 10.18
C ARG A 86 22.25 -8.36 10.43
N PRO A 87 22.67 -7.41 11.29
CA PRO A 87 24.09 -7.23 11.55
C PRO A 87 24.66 -8.39 12.37
N ILE A 88 25.94 -8.68 12.14
CA ILE A 88 26.67 -9.71 12.89
C ILE A 88 27.15 -9.10 14.20
N ARG A 89 26.92 -9.83 15.31
CA ARG A 89 27.36 -9.39 16.63
C ARG A 89 28.89 -9.27 16.65
N PRO A 90 29.45 -8.12 17.06
CA PRO A 90 30.89 -7.95 17.12
C PRO A 90 31.51 -8.85 18.20
N PRO A 91 32.81 -9.18 18.09
CA PRO A 91 33.50 -10.00 19.07
C PRO A 91 33.48 -9.35 20.47
N VAL A 92 33.60 -10.18 21.49
CA VAL A 92 33.74 -9.74 22.88
C VAL A 92 35.04 -8.94 23.01
N GLY A 93 34.98 -7.78 23.68
CA GLY A 93 36.13 -6.88 23.82
C GLY A 93 36.36 -5.89 22.67
N CYS A 94 35.42 -5.78 21.72
CA CYS A 94 35.47 -4.76 20.67
C CYS A 94 35.41 -3.32 21.21
N SER A 95 35.79 -2.36 20.36
CA SER A 95 35.72 -0.94 20.70
C SER A 95 34.28 -0.48 20.96
N MET A 96 34.11 0.52 21.83
CA MET A 96 32.79 1.08 22.12
C MET A 96 32.08 1.62 20.87
N LEU A 97 32.84 2.17 19.91
CA LEU A 97 32.31 2.64 18.63
C LEU A 97 31.73 1.49 17.80
N LEU A 98 32.42 0.35 17.72
CA LEU A 98 31.93 -0.81 16.98
C LEU A 98 30.66 -1.38 17.64
N ARG A 99 30.61 -1.39 18.97
CA ARG A 99 29.43 -1.83 19.72
C ARG A 99 28.23 -0.91 19.49
N ALA A 100 28.42 0.40 19.61
CA ALA A 100 27.37 1.38 19.38
C ALA A 100 26.82 1.31 17.95
N ARG A 101 27.70 1.12 16.96
CA ARG A 101 27.29 0.94 15.56
C ARG A 101 26.45 -0.32 15.37
N TYR A 102 26.88 -1.44 15.93
CA TYR A 102 26.09 -2.69 15.91
C TYR A 102 24.71 -2.48 16.52
N ASP A 103 24.60 -1.84 17.69
CA ASP A 103 23.32 -1.63 18.37
C ASP A 103 22.37 -0.73 17.54
N GLN A 104 22.92 0.26 16.82
CA GLN A 104 22.17 1.09 15.87
C GLN A 104 21.68 0.30 14.64
N ASP A 105 22.58 -0.44 13.98
CA ASP A 105 22.25 -1.25 12.80
C ASP A 105 21.26 -2.36 13.17
N TYR A 106 21.37 -2.93 14.38
CA TYR A 106 20.49 -3.98 14.87
C TYR A 106 19.08 -3.45 15.13
N THR A 107 18.97 -2.27 15.75
CA THR A 107 17.68 -1.57 15.93
C THR A 107 17.02 -1.30 14.58
N THR A 108 17.78 -0.81 13.60
CA THR A 108 17.29 -0.54 12.24
C THR A 108 16.75 -1.80 11.56
N TRP A 109 17.49 -2.91 11.66
CA TRP A 109 17.04 -4.19 11.14
C TRP A 109 15.80 -4.74 11.86
N MET A 110 15.72 -4.57 13.19
CA MET A 110 14.56 -4.98 14.00
C MET A 110 13.30 -4.20 13.64
N ASP A 111 13.42 -2.88 13.47
CA ASP A 111 12.36 -1.98 13.02
C ASP A 111 11.82 -2.40 11.65
N TYR A 112 12.72 -2.53 10.67
CA TYR A 112 12.37 -2.99 9.32
C TYR A 112 11.67 -4.35 9.34
N SER A 113 12.24 -5.33 10.06
CA SER A 113 11.67 -6.67 10.19
C SER A 113 10.32 -6.68 10.89
N HIS A 114 10.08 -5.73 11.81
CA HIS A 114 8.79 -5.57 12.45
C HIS A 114 7.75 -5.04 11.47
N MET A 115 8.08 -3.98 10.75
CA MET A 115 7.17 -3.35 9.79
C MET A 115 6.82 -4.27 8.62
N MET A 116 7.80 -5.02 8.11
CA MET A 116 7.60 -6.06 7.11
C MET A 116 6.59 -7.12 7.60
N ARG A 117 6.80 -7.68 8.79
CA ARG A 117 5.88 -8.68 9.39
C ARG A 117 4.48 -8.11 9.61
N LYS A 118 4.37 -6.84 10.02
CA LYS A 118 3.06 -6.17 10.20
C LYS A 118 2.32 -6.00 8.88
N GLY A 119 3.00 -5.58 7.81
CA GLY A 119 2.40 -5.46 6.48
C GLY A 119 1.91 -6.80 5.95
N ILE A 120 2.75 -7.85 6.07
CA ILE A 120 2.37 -9.22 5.69
C ILE A 120 1.16 -9.71 6.48
N ALA A 121 1.16 -9.53 7.81
CA ALA A 121 0.05 -9.95 8.65
C ALA A 121 -1.27 -9.27 8.24
N LYS A 122 -1.22 -7.98 7.87
CA LYS A 122 -2.40 -7.25 7.39
C LYS A 122 -2.92 -7.79 6.05
N LEU A 123 -2.03 -8.11 5.10
CA LEU A 123 -2.44 -8.74 3.83
C LEU A 123 -3.06 -10.12 4.04
N LEU A 124 -2.49 -10.93 4.94
CA LEU A 124 -3.05 -12.23 5.31
C LEU A 124 -4.43 -12.11 5.96
N THR A 125 -4.66 -11.08 6.76
CA THR A 125 -5.98 -10.80 7.35
C THR A 125 -6.98 -10.25 6.32
N TRP A 126 -6.52 -9.48 5.33
CA TRP A 126 -7.42 -8.94 4.29
C TRP A 126 -7.92 -10.02 3.35
N PHE A 127 -7.00 -10.74 2.71
CA PHE A 127 -7.33 -11.68 1.62
C PHE A 127 -7.52 -13.12 2.11
N GLY A 128 -7.24 -13.39 3.39
CA GLY A 128 -7.24 -14.73 3.94
C GLY A 128 -5.96 -15.51 3.61
N ARG A 129 -5.64 -16.49 4.45
CA ARG A 129 -4.41 -17.30 4.30
C ARG A 129 -4.42 -18.22 3.09
N THR A 130 -5.59 -18.67 2.67
CA THR A 130 -5.78 -19.63 1.57
C THR A 130 -5.35 -19.07 0.22
N VAL A 131 -5.56 -17.76 -0.01
CA VAL A 131 -5.10 -17.06 -1.22
C VAL A 131 -3.57 -17.14 -1.41
N PHE A 132 -2.84 -17.22 -0.30
CA PHE A 132 -1.38 -17.33 -0.29
C PHE A 132 -0.88 -18.75 -0.04
N GLU A 133 -1.77 -19.74 0.04
CA GLU A 133 -1.39 -21.15 0.22
C GLU A 133 -0.40 -21.65 -0.84
N PRO A 134 -0.51 -21.29 -2.14
CA PRO A 134 0.46 -21.71 -3.16
C PRO A 134 1.89 -21.27 -2.87
N LEU A 135 2.09 -20.16 -2.13
CA LEU A 135 3.41 -19.71 -1.69
C LEU A 135 4.03 -20.61 -0.60
N HIS A 136 3.29 -21.64 -0.15
CA HIS A 136 3.74 -22.84 0.57
C HIS A 136 4.84 -22.61 1.60
N VAL A 137 4.68 -21.63 2.49
CA VAL A 137 5.49 -21.61 3.70
C VAL A 137 4.74 -22.34 4.77
N ARG A 138 5.17 -23.59 4.99
CA ARG A 138 4.85 -24.37 6.18
C ARG A 138 5.02 -23.48 7.42
N ARG A 139 3.89 -22.95 7.90
CA ARG A 139 3.70 -22.12 9.11
C ARG A 139 4.01 -20.61 9.05
N HIS A 140 4.78 -20.05 8.10
CA HIS A 140 5.35 -18.69 8.33
C HIS A 140 5.46 -17.61 7.24
N LEU A 141 5.14 -17.73 5.95
CA LEU A 141 5.66 -16.80 4.91
C LEU A 141 7.20 -16.63 4.93
N PRO A 142 7.89 -16.58 3.79
CA PRO A 142 9.34 -16.53 3.82
C PRO A 142 9.76 -15.18 4.41
N SER A 143 10.73 -15.18 5.32
CA SER A 143 11.25 -13.94 5.91
C SER A 143 11.89 -12.98 4.90
N HIS A 144 12.03 -13.40 3.64
CA HIS A 144 12.54 -12.60 2.54
C HIS A 144 11.43 -11.93 1.70
N LEU A 145 10.16 -12.36 1.80
CA LEU A 145 9.09 -11.73 1.04
C LEU A 145 8.62 -10.44 1.71
N THR A 146 8.49 -9.41 0.90
CA THR A 146 7.98 -8.08 1.26
C THR A 146 6.48 -8.00 1.00
N PRO A 147 5.75 -7.08 1.69
CA PRO A 147 4.34 -6.82 1.38
C PRO A 147 4.10 -6.47 -0.10
N ARG A 148 5.03 -5.74 -0.73
CA ARG A 148 5.02 -5.46 -2.18
C ARG A 148 4.98 -6.75 -2.99
N GLU A 149 5.90 -7.69 -2.75
CA GLU A 149 5.95 -8.95 -3.50
C GLU A 149 4.68 -9.78 -3.34
N LEU A 150 4.03 -9.72 -2.18
CA LEU A 150 2.72 -10.37 -2.00
C LEU A 150 1.61 -9.69 -2.79
N LEU A 151 1.57 -8.36 -2.82
CA LEU A 151 0.61 -7.62 -3.65
C LEU A 151 0.86 -7.82 -5.13
N ASP A 152 2.12 -7.91 -5.55
CA ASP A 152 2.50 -8.17 -6.93
C ASP A 152 2.11 -9.60 -7.33
N TYR A 153 2.32 -10.60 -6.46
CA TYR A 153 1.78 -11.96 -6.63
C TYR A 153 0.25 -11.97 -6.78
N LEU A 154 -0.47 -11.25 -5.91
CA LEU A 154 -1.93 -11.15 -6.04
C LEU A 154 -2.33 -10.55 -7.39
N THR A 155 -1.61 -9.53 -7.83
CA THR A 155 -1.87 -8.86 -9.11
C THR A 155 -1.67 -9.84 -10.27
N GLU A 156 -0.57 -10.60 -10.25
CA GLU A 156 -0.24 -11.58 -11.29
C GLU A 156 -1.29 -12.69 -11.40
N ILE A 157 -1.74 -13.23 -10.27
CA ILE A 157 -2.64 -14.38 -10.25
C ILE A 157 -4.11 -13.99 -10.38
N TYR A 158 -4.53 -12.89 -9.77
CA TYR A 158 -5.95 -12.52 -9.61
C TYR A 158 -6.36 -11.26 -10.37
N ALA A 159 -5.40 -10.50 -10.92
CA ALA A 159 -5.68 -9.36 -11.78
C ALA A 159 -5.04 -9.51 -13.18
N PRO A 160 -5.31 -10.62 -13.92
CA PRO A 160 -4.86 -10.76 -15.30
C PRO A 160 -5.40 -9.61 -16.16
N GLU A 161 -4.70 -9.29 -17.24
CA GLU A 161 -4.96 -8.11 -18.07
C GLU A 161 -6.43 -8.01 -18.52
N GLU A 162 -7.06 -9.14 -18.86
CA GLU A 162 -8.47 -9.19 -19.25
C GLU A 162 -9.42 -8.78 -18.12
N LEU A 163 -9.20 -9.25 -16.89
CA LEU A 163 -10.00 -8.83 -15.73
C LEU A 163 -9.76 -7.36 -15.40
N HIS A 164 -8.53 -6.88 -15.56
CA HIS A 164 -8.21 -5.47 -15.39
C HIS A 164 -8.94 -4.59 -16.44
N ARG A 165 -8.94 -5.00 -17.71
CA ARG A 165 -9.68 -4.31 -18.79
C ARG A 165 -11.19 -4.28 -18.52
N ARG A 166 -11.78 -5.37 -18.03
CA ARG A 166 -13.20 -5.41 -17.65
C ARG A 166 -13.53 -4.42 -16.53
N HIS A 167 -12.67 -4.32 -15.52
CA HIS A 167 -12.84 -3.33 -14.44
C HIS A 167 -12.72 -1.90 -14.97
N ILE A 168 -11.76 -1.63 -15.86
CA ILE A 168 -11.64 -0.33 -16.53
C ILE A 168 -12.94 0.01 -17.26
N ILE A 169 -13.45 -0.89 -18.11
CA ILE A 169 -14.70 -0.68 -18.86
C ILE A 169 -15.85 -0.40 -17.90
N LYS A 170 -16.00 -1.19 -16.82
CA LYS A 170 -17.03 -0.97 -15.81
C LYS A 170 -16.95 0.44 -15.20
N VAL A 171 -15.75 0.88 -14.82
CA VAL A 171 -15.55 2.24 -14.29
C VAL A 171 -15.91 3.30 -15.33
N LYS A 172 -15.53 3.12 -16.60
CA LYS A 172 -15.93 4.04 -17.68
C LYS A 172 -17.45 4.13 -17.81
N THR A 173 -18.14 2.99 -17.81
CA THR A 173 -19.61 2.96 -17.91
C THR A 173 -20.30 3.60 -16.70
N MET A 174 -19.69 3.56 -15.51
CA MET A 174 -20.22 4.28 -14.34
C MET A 174 -20.08 5.80 -14.50
N VAL A 175 -18.94 6.27 -15.03
CA VAL A 175 -18.73 7.70 -15.33
C VAL A 175 -19.71 8.20 -16.40
N GLU A 176 -20.00 7.37 -17.39
CA GLU A 176 -20.91 7.66 -18.51
C GLU A 176 -22.39 7.40 -18.19
N SER A 177 -22.72 7.02 -16.95
CA SER A 177 -24.09 6.73 -16.55
C SER A 177 -25.00 7.95 -16.73
N ILE A 178 -26.20 7.69 -17.26
CA ILE A 178 -27.24 8.71 -17.47
C ILE A 178 -28.03 8.83 -16.17
N TYR A 179 -28.27 10.06 -15.73
CA TYR A 179 -29.12 10.32 -14.56
C TYR A 179 -30.58 9.93 -14.87
N ASP A 180 -31.16 9.06 -14.06
CA ASP A 180 -32.59 8.73 -14.09
C ASP A 180 -33.35 9.72 -13.17
N PRO A 181 -34.25 10.56 -13.73
CA PRO A 181 -35.05 11.50 -12.94
C PRO A 181 -35.93 10.84 -11.88
N ASN A 182 -36.21 9.54 -12.02
CA ASN A 182 -37.00 8.79 -11.05
C ASN A 182 -36.17 8.31 -9.85
N GLN A 183 -34.85 8.51 -9.87
CA GLN A 183 -33.95 8.14 -8.78
C GLN A 183 -33.47 9.37 -7.99
N PRO A 184 -33.18 9.21 -6.70
CA PRO A 184 -32.55 10.26 -5.90
C PRO A 184 -31.23 10.72 -6.52
N VAL A 185 -31.01 12.04 -6.56
CA VAL A 185 -29.77 12.63 -7.10
C VAL A 185 -28.54 12.15 -6.33
N GLU A 186 -28.70 11.86 -5.04
CA GLU A 186 -27.65 11.35 -4.17
C GLU A 186 -27.11 9.99 -4.64
N GLU A 187 -27.96 9.10 -5.18
CA GLU A 187 -27.53 7.79 -5.70
C GLU A 187 -26.65 7.94 -6.95
N TYR A 188 -27.00 8.89 -7.81
CA TYR A 188 -26.21 9.23 -8.99
C TYR A 188 -24.85 9.84 -8.59
N LEU A 189 -24.85 10.80 -7.66
CA LEU A 189 -23.61 11.40 -7.15
C LEU A 189 -22.72 10.37 -6.44
N ALA A 190 -23.30 9.44 -5.67
CA ALA A 190 -22.58 8.35 -5.04
C ALA A 190 -21.92 7.43 -6.09
N THR A 191 -22.63 7.12 -7.17
CA THR A 191 -22.10 6.31 -8.29
C THR A 191 -20.92 7.01 -8.97
N LEU A 192 -21.03 8.32 -9.23
CA LEU A 192 -19.94 9.11 -9.82
C LEU A 192 -18.72 9.22 -8.88
N GLN A 193 -18.95 9.42 -7.58
CA GLN A 193 -17.88 9.48 -6.59
C GLN A 193 -17.16 8.12 -6.49
N GLN A 194 -17.90 7.01 -6.47
CA GLN A 194 -17.32 5.66 -6.52
C GLN A 194 -16.54 5.42 -7.82
N ALA A 195 -17.05 5.86 -8.97
CA ALA A 195 -16.35 5.74 -10.24
C ALA A 195 -15.04 6.52 -10.25
N LYS A 196 -15.02 7.73 -9.68
CA LYS A 196 -13.82 8.54 -9.51
C LYS A 196 -12.79 7.84 -8.63
N ASP A 197 -13.19 7.32 -7.48
CA ASP A 197 -12.27 6.66 -6.54
C ASP A 197 -11.69 5.39 -7.16
N ASN A 198 -12.52 4.60 -7.86
CA ASN A 198 -12.06 3.43 -8.61
C ASN A 198 -11.12 3.79 -9.76
N ALA A 199 -11.37 4.90 -10.46
CA ALA A 199 -10.51 5.37 -11.53
C ALA A 199 -9.11 5.76 -11.02
N ILE A 200 -9.04 6.42 -9.85
CA ILE A 200 -7.77 6.74 -9.18
C ILE A 200 -7.01 5.46 -8.86
N LEU A 201 -7.67 4.47 -8.24
CA LEU A 201 -7.06 3.19 -7.87
C LEU A 201 -6.53 2.41 -9.08
N LEU A 202 -7.29 2.40 -10.18
CA LEU A 202 -6.90 1.73 -11.43
C LEU A 202 -5.95 2.56 -12.30
N ASN A 203 -5.50 3.73 -11.81
CA ASN A 203 -4.65 4.67 -12.54
C ASN A 203 -5.21 5.04 -13.93
N ILE A 204 -6.54 5.17 -14.01
CA ILE A 204 -7.24 5.64 -15.21
C ILE A 204 -7.23 7.17 -15.15
N ALA A 205 -6.53 7.80 -16.08
CA ALA A 205 -6.46 9.25 -16.16
C ALA A 205 -7.82 9.85 -16.59
N TYR A 206 -8.68 10.15 -15.61
CA TYR A 206 -9.77 11.10 -15.77
C TYR A 206 -9.37 12.42 -15.13
N THR A 207 -9.45 13.50 -15.90
CA THR A 207 -9.33 14.84 -15.32
C THR A 207 -10.60 15.17 -14.55
N VAL A 208 -10.49 15.88 -13.42
CA VAL A 208 -11.65 16.39 -12.66
C VAL A 208 -12.61 17.16 -13.59
N THR A 209 -12.05 17.87 -14.57
CA THR A 209 -12.80 18.58 -15.62
C THR A 209 -13.65 17.65 -16.50
N GLN A 210 -13.14 16.48 -16.90
CA GLN A 210 -13.93 15.50 -17.66
C GLN A 210 -15.09 14.96 -16.83
N LEU A 211 -14.85 14.63 -15.55
CA LEU A 211 -15.91 14.15 -14.65
C LEU A 211 -16.99 15.23 -14.42
N MET A 212 -16.59 16.48 -14.19
CA MET A 212 -17.53 17.61 -14.04
C MET A 212 -18.28 17.92 -15.33
N TYR A 213 -17.64 17.78 -16.50
CA TYR A 213 -18.29 17.96 -17.79
C TYR A 213 -19.41 16.94 -18.03
N TYR A 214 -19.16 15.66 -17.76
CA TYR A 214 -20.19 14.63 -17.90
C TYR A 214 -21.38 14.88 -16.96
N ALA A 215 -21.12 15.19 -15.69
CA ALA A 215 -22.17 15.50 -14.73
C ALA A 215 -23.00 16.74 -15.15
N MET A 216 -22.34 17.84 -15.54
CA MET A 216 -23.03 19.07 -15.97
C MET A 216 -23.86 18.87 -17.24
N THR A 217 -23.37 18.07 -18.19
CA THR A 217 -24.08 17.83 -19.46
C THR A 217 -25.38 17.04 -19.21
N GLN A 218 -25.36 16.09 -18.28
CA GLN A 218 -26.56 15.31 -17.91
C GLN A 218 -27.63 16.17 -17.23
N PHE A 219 -27.25 16.99 -16.24
CA PHE A 219 -28.22 17.89 -15.58
C PHE A 219 -28.78 18.95 -16.52
N LYS A 220 -27.96 19.50 -17.43
CA LYS A 220 -28.44 20.44 -18.45
C LYS A 220 -29.45 19.82 -19.41
N ASN A 221 -29.19 18.60 -19.88
CA ASN A 221 -30.09 17.93 -20.83
C ASN A 221 -31.47 17.66 -20.19
N GLN A 222 -31.53 17.30 -18.91
CA GLN A 222 -32.80 17.14 -18.19
C GLN A 222 -33.54 18.48 -18.01
N LEU A 223 -32.84 19.55 -17.63
CA LEU A 223 -33.43 20.89 -17.49
C LEU A 223 -33.97 21.50 -18.80
N THR A 224 -33.49 21.03 -19.95
CA THR A 224 -33.98 21.48 -21.27
C THR A 224 -35.08 20.61 -21.87
N HIS A 225 -35.43 19.49 -21.23
CA HIS A 225 -36.51 18.59 -21.65
C HIS A 225 -37.79 18.71 -20.78
N GLU A 226 -37.82 19.65 -19.83
CA GLU A 226 -39.04 20.22 -19.23
C GLU A 226 -39.54 21.44 -20.03
#